data_AF-A0A7C2YC82-F1
#
_entry.id   AF-A0A7C2YC82-F1
#
_cell.length_a   1.000
_cell.length_b   1.000
_cell.length_c   1.000
_cell.angle_alpha   90.00
_cell.angle_beta   90.00
_cell.angle_gamma   90.00
#
_symmetry.space_group_name_H-M   'P 1'
#
loop_
_entity.id
_entity.type
_entity.pdbx_description
1 polymer ?
#
loop_
_entity_poly.entity_id
_entity_poly.type
_entity_poly.pdbx_seq_one_letter_code
_entity_poly.pdbx_strand_id
1 'polypeptide(L)' 'MLLAADVGNTLITLGVHDGTAWRGRWRVRTVPDKTADEYGILIEGMLARAGLGGVE' A
#
# COMPACT_ATOMS: atom_id res chain seq x y z
N MET A 1 13.36 0.72 -2.82
CA MET A 1 11.98 0.25 -3.08
C MET A 1 11.06 1.44 -3.21
N LEU A 2 10.05 1.37 -4.08
CA LEU A 2 9.06 2.43 -4.30
C LEU A 2 7.65 1.86 -4.07
N LEU A 3 6.82 2.59 -3.33
CA LEU A 3 5.40 2.31 -3.22
C LEU A 3 4.65 3.19 -4.23
N ALA A 4 3.94 2.57 -5.16
CA ALA A 4 3.04 3.22 -6.10
C ALA A 4 1.60 3.07 -5.62
N ALA A 5 0.82 4.14 -5.78
CA ALA A 5 -0.61 4.17 -5.49
C ALA A 5 -1.38 4.71 -6.71
N ASP A 6 -2.39 3.96 -7.15
CA ASP A 6 -3.36 4.37 -8.16
C ASP A 6 -4.73 4.48 -7.48
N VAL A 7 -5.23 5.71 -7.33
CA VAL A 7 -6.44 6.04 -6.55
C VAL A 7 -7.61 6.25 -7.50
N GLY A 8 -8.45 5.21 -7.64
CA GLY A 8 -9.70 5.30 -8.37
C GLY A 8 -10.90 5.63 -7.47
N ASN A 9 -12.07 5.85 -8.07
CA ASN A 9 -13.30 6.16 -7.33
C ASN A 9 -13.76 5.02 -6.41
N THR A 10 -13.54 3.76 -6.82
CA THR A 10 -14.03 2.58 -6.06
C THR A 10 -12.89 1.87 -5.34
N LEU A 11 -11.71 1.83 -5.95
CA LEU A 11 -10.57 1.04 -5.50
C LEU A 11 -9.29 1.84 -5.63
N ILE A 12 -8.43 1.68 -4.63
CA ILE A 12 -7.04 2.10 -4.63
C ILE A 12 -6.19 0.86 -4.88
N THR A 13 -5.35 0.90 -5.91
CA THR A 13 -4.34 -0.13 -6.15
C THR A 13 -3.02 0.34 -5.53
N LEU A 14 -2.46 -0.48 -4.66
CA LEU A 14 -1.15 -0.24 -4.04
C LEU A 14 -0.15 -1.27 -4.58
N GLY A 15 1.07 -0.86 -4.87
CA GLY A 15 2.11 -1.77 -5.34
C GLY A 15 3.51 -1.35 -4.92
N VAL A 16 4.31 -2.29 -4.43
CA VAL A 16 5.73 -2.06 -4.14
C VAL A 16 6.56 -2.62 -5.29
N HIS A 17 7.44 -1.79 -5.85
CA HIS A 17 8.39 -2.17 -6.88
C HIS A 17 9.81 -1.92 -6.38
N ASP A 18 10.75 -2.83 -6.66
CA ASP A 18 12.15 -2.69 -6.24
C ASP A 18 13.07 -2.11 -7.31
N GLY A 19 12.53 -1.82 -8.50
CA GLY A 19 13.30 -1.40 -9.69
C GLY A 19 13.40 -2.49 -10.75
N THR A 20 13.12 -3.75 -10.39
CA THR A 20 13.19 -4.92 -11.28
C THR A 20 11.87 -5.69 -11.35
N ALA A 21 11.15 -5.81 -10.23
CA ALA A 21 9.92 -6.57 -10.14
C ALA A 21 8.95 -6.02 -9.08
N TRP A 22 7.67 -6.36 -9.25
CA TRP A 22 6.64 -6.12 -8.24
C TRP A 22 6.84 -7.07 -7.06
N ARG A 23 7.02 -6.51 -5.87
CA ARG A 23 7.24 -7.25 -4.61
C ARG A 23 5.97 -7.42 -3.79
N GLY A 24 4.99 -6.56 -3.98
CA GLY A 24 3.68 -6.66 -3.34
C GLY A 24 2.64 -5.85 -4.10
N ARG A 25 1.40 -6.32 -4.14
CA ARG A 25 0.30 -5.64 -4.82
C ARG A 25 -1.02 -5.91 -4.11
N TRP A 26 -1.73 -4.85 -3.76
CA TRP A 26 -2.99 -4.91 -3.02
C TRP A 26 -4.04 -4.00 -3.63
N ARG A 27 -5.30 -4.28 -3.32
CA ARG A 27 -6.43 -3.43 -3.66
C ARG A 27 -7.22 -3.17 -2.39
N VAL A 28 -7.51 -1.90 -2.14
CA VAL A 28 -8.35 -1.47 -1.02
C VAL A 28 -9.49 -0.62 -1.56
N ARG A 29 -10.61 -0.56 -0.84
CA ARG A 29 -11.71 0.32 -1.20
C ARG A 29 -11.31 1.77 -0.99
N THR A 30 -11.63 2.62 -1.96
CA THR A 30 -11.57 4.07 -1.78
C THR A 30 -12.66 4.47 -0.81
N VAL A 31 -12.26 5.06 0.32
CA VAL A 31 -13.18 5.58 1.34
C VAL A 31 -12.86 7.06 1.48
N PRO A 32 -13.77 7.97 1.08
CA PRO A 32 -13.51 9.42 1.05
C PRO A 32 -13.04 9.98 2.40
N ASP A 33 -13.65 9.50 3.49
CA ASP A 33 -13.40 10.05 4.83
C ASP A 33 -12.34 9.26 5.61
N LYS A 34 -11.58 8.36 4.95
CA LYS A 34 -10.51 7.63 5.62
C LYS A 34 -9.33 8.56 5.89
N THR A 35 -8.91 8.61 7.15
CA THR A 35 -7.82 9.45 7.64
C THR A 35 -6.45 8.92 7.21
N ALA A 36 -5.44 9.79 7.27
CA ALA A 36 -4.06 9.42 6.98
C ALA A 36 -3.56 8.32 7.94
N ASP A 37 -3.91 8.38 9.23
CA ASP A 37 -3.49 7.39 10.23
C ASP A 37 -4.11 6.01 9.95
N GLU A 38 -5.37 5.96 9.54
CA GLU A 38 -6.01 4.71 9.12
C GLU A 38 -5.34 4.12 7.87
N TYR A 39 -4.94 4.96 6.90
CA TYR A 39 -4.14 4.50 5.77
C TYR A 39 -2.75 4.03 6.19
N GLY A 40 -2.10 4.71 7.15
CA GLY A 40 -0.80 4.33 7.70
C GLY A 40 -0.83 2.92 8.27
N ILE A 41 -1.73 2.65 9.22
CA ILE A 41 -1.90 1.33 9.85
C ILE A 41 -2.20 0.26 8.79
N LEU A 42 -3.08 0.56 7.83
CA LEU A 42 -3.45 -0.36 6.77
C LEU A 42 -2.25 -0.73 5.88
N ILE A 43 -1.49 0.28 5.44
CA ILE A 43 -0.33 0.10 4.55
C ILE A 43 0.80 -0.60 5.30
N GLU A 44 1.12 -0.18 6.52
CA GLU A 44 2.12 -0.82 7.38
C GLU A 44 1.79 -2.30 7.59
N GLY A 45 0.53 -2.62 7.91
CA GLY A 45 0.08 -4.01 8.06
C GLY A 45 0.24 -4.83 6.77
N MET A 46 -0.04 -4.25 5.61
CA MET A 46 0.18 -4.92 4.31
C MET A 46 1.66 -5.18 4.03
N LEU A 47 2.52 -4.18 4.28
CA LEU A 47 3.95 -4.28 4.07
C LEU A 47 4.58 -5.30 5.02
N ALA A 48 4.27 -5.25 6.31
CA ALA A 48 4.76 -6.19 7.31
C ALA A 48 4.39 -7.64 6.95
N ARG A 49 3.14 -7.89 6.55
CA ARG A 49 2.66 -9.21 6.15
C ARG A 49 3.32 -9.75 4.88
N ALA A 50 3.81 -8.87 4.01
CA ALA A 50 4.57 -9.25 2.82
C ALA A 50 6.08 -9.32 3.06
N GLY A 51 6.56 -9.12 4.28
CA GLY A 51 7.99 -9.06 4.58
C GLY A 51 8.69 -7.84 3.98
N LEU A 52 7.93 -6.76 3.74
CA LEU A 52 8.38 -5.49 3.16
C LEU A 52 8.31 -4.32 4.16
N GLY A 53 8.04 -4.61 5.44
CA GLY A 53 8.14 -3.62 6.51
C GLY A 53 9.59 -3.17 6.66
N GLY A 54 9.82 -1.87 6.81
CA GLY A 54 11.15 -1.34 7.08
C GLY A 54 11.71 -1.97 8.35
N VAL A 55 12.98 -2.38 8.31
CA VAL A 55 13.80 -2.52 9.51
C VAL A 55 14.09 -1.11 10.00
N GLU A 56 13.64 -0.78 11.22
CA GLU A 56 14.30 0.26 12.00
C GLU A 56 15.74 -0.16 12.32
#